data_AF-A0A820GZ09-F1
#
_entry.id   AF-A0A820GZ09-F1
#
_cell.length_a   1.000
_cell.length_b   1.000
_cell.length_c   1.000
_cell.angle_alpha   90.00
_cell.angle_beta   90.00
_cell.angle_gamma   90.00
#
_symmetry.space_group_name_H-M   'P 1'
#
loop_
_entity.id
_entity.type
_entity.pdbx_description
1 polymer ?
#
loop_
_entity_poly.entity_id
_entity_poly.type
_entity_poly.pdbx_seq_one_letter_code
_entity_poly.pdbx_strand_id
1 'polypeptide(L)'
;MIEKNSSSFEFIRQNVEADLKKSEWNTQKIREVINKNNSPEFRTAVEHAFRSVLFGLMEKQLETTHGTNLDDMETSTFVTDQFLTNVRNLIGFAIEAVHNELAAATMPIYLFNDLFTYTTIDISEQIFVVMEEKASIWRSPIFFQSVKNVLLRMCNDLLKRLSKTQKTVFSGRILTFLAQLFPLNEKSGLNQIGHFNTENVTKLTKIKQPTTPVEEPEKEKKMEVDEDGEIHDLHQKSSAEFYTNFWILQDFFSKPFQLWERTLWNNFVHNTNQVLDVFTNSQLDNVKTVASSDDSFFAKYLTSEKVSYSHKI
;
A
#
# COMPACT_ATOMS: atom_id res chain seq x y z
N MET A 1 0.69 29.62 36.24
CA MET A 1 0.07 28.46 35.57
C MET A 1 1.06 27.72 34.65
N ILE A 2 1.86 28.42 33.85
CA ILE A 2 2.84 27.82 32.92
C ILE A 2 3.92 26.97 33.65
N GLU A 3 4.45 27.42 34.79
CA GLU A 3 5.46 26.67 35.55
C GLU A 3 4.95 25.33 36.12
N LYS A 4 3.70 25.28 36.59
CA LYS A 4 3.07 24.04 37.09
C LYS A 4 2.87 23.01 35.98
N ASN A 5 2.56 23.46 34.76
CA ASN A 5 2.39 22.58 33.60
C ASN A 5 3.73 22.08 33.08
N SER A 6 4.78 22.91 33.07
CA SER A 6 6.15 22.49 32.73
C SER A 6 6.68 21.43 33.70
N SER A 7 6.48 21.64 35.00
CA SER A 7 6.85 20.65 36.03
C SER A 7 6.06 19.34 35.91
N SER A 8 4.78 19.41 35.55
CA SER A 8 3.95 18.21 35.35
C SER A 8 4.36 17.43 34.11
N PHE A 9 4.65 18.12 33.00
CA PHE A 9 5.15 17.50 31.75
C PHE A 9 6.46 16.76 31.99
N GLU A 10 7.47 17.43 32.57
CA GLU A 10 8.78 16.81 32.83
C GLU A 10 8.67 15.62 33.79
N PHE A 11 7.81 15.72 34.81
CA PHE A 11 7.55 14.58 35.69
C PHE A 11 6.96 13.38 34.94
N ILE A 12 5.93 13.59 34.11
CA ILE A 12 5.30 12.51 33.33
C ILE A 12 6.32 11.91 32.37
N ARG A 13 7.08 12.74 31.65
CA ARG A 13 8.12 12.31 30.73
C ARG A 13 9.15 11.42 31.43
N GLN A 14 9.70 11.86 32.56
CA GLN A 14 10.68 11.08 33.32
C GLN A 14 10.11 9.74 33.81
N ASN A 15 8.85 9.70 34.23
CA ASN A 15 8.21 8.44 34.62
C ASN A 15 8.03 7.52 33.41
N VAL A 16 7.55 8.02 32.27
CA VAL A 16 7.42 7.23 31.04
C VAL A 16 8.79 6.66 30.61
N GLU A 17 9.85 7.46 30.65
CA GLU A 17 11.20 7.01 30.32
C GLU A 17 11.75 5.97 31.33
N ALA A 18 11.48 6.15 32.62
CA ALA A 18 11.89 5.22 33.67
C ALA A 18 11.13 3.88 33.59
N ASP A 19 9.83 3.96 33.33
CA ASP A 19 8.93 2.81 33.19
C ASP A 19 9.23 2.04 31.91
N LEU A 20 9.62 2.73 30.83
CA LEU A 20 10.12 2.10 29.61
C LEU A 20 11.40 1.28 29.85
N LYS A 21 12.33 1.78 30.69
CA LYS A 21 13.54 1.04 31.07
C LYS A 21 13.24 -0.18 31.94
N LYS A 22 12.18 -0.12 32.75
CA LYS A 22 11.78 -1.20 33.66
C LYS A 22 10.78 -2.18 33.04
N SER A 23 10.21 -1.83 31.89
CA SER A 23 9.07 -2.53 31.27
C SER A 23 7.83 -2.64 32.18
N GLU A 24 7.69 -1.73 33.15
CA GLU A 24 6.58 -1.72 34.11
C GLU A 24 5.96 -0.32 34.14
N TRP A 25 4.63 -0.23 33.97
CA TRP A 25 3.90 1.04 34.00
C TRP A 25 3.36 1.35 35.39
N ASN A 26 3.83 2.42 36.02
CA ASN A 26 3.37 2.83 37.34
C ASN A 26 2.16 3.77 37.25
N THR A 27 0.97 3.17 37.11
CA THR A 27 -0.31 3.91 37.06
C THR A 27 -0.58 4.71 38.34
N GLN A 28 -0.12 4.25 39.50
CA GLN A 28 -0.47 4.82 40.79
C GLN A 28 0.17 6.21 41.01
N LYS A 29 1.47 6.36 40.70
CA LYS A 29 2.16 7.65 40.79
C LYS A 29 1.58 8.69 39.84
N ILE A 30 1.22 8.27 38.62
CA ILE A 30 0.67 9.17 37.61
C ILE A 30 -0.78 9.57 37.98
N ARG A 31 -1.57 8.63 38.49
CA ARG A 31 -2.92 8.89 39.03
C ARG A 31 -2.90 9.87 40.21
N GLU A 32 -1.93 9.77 41.11
CA GLU A 32 -1.77 10.74 42.22
C GLU A 32 -1.54 12.17 41.74
N VAL A 33 -0.81 12.35 40.64
CA VAL A 33 -0.60 13.66 40.01
C VAL A 33 -1.85 14.13 39.28
N ILE A 34 -2.59 13.22 38.63
CA ILE A 34 -3.83 13.53 37.90
C ILE A 34 -4.95 13.94 38.84
N ASN A 35 -5.12 13.24 39.96
CA ASN A 35 -6.12 13.59 40.98
C ASN A 35 -5.88 15.00 41.56
N LYS A 36 -4.66 15.52 41.48
CA LYS A 36 -4.34 16.90 41.88
C LYS A 36 -4.60 17.93 40.77
N ASN A 37 -4.65 17.53 39.50
CA ASN A 37 -4.64 18.42 38.32
C ASN A 37 -5.56 17.94 37.18
N ASN A 38 -6.79 17.48 37.46
CA ASN A 38 -7.74 16.96 36.44
C ASN A 38 -8.28 18.06 35.50
N SER A 39 -7.40 18.65 34.70
CA SER A 39 -7.70 19.68 33.72
C SER A 39 -7.41 19.16 32.31
N PRO A 40 -8.12 19.63 31.27
CA PRO A 40 -7.89 19.20 29.89
C PRO A 40 -6.46 19.51 29.40
N GLU A 41 -5.82 20.55 29.93
CA GLU A 41 -4.43 20.90 29.64
C GLU A 41 -3.44 19.82 30.13
N PHE A 42 -3.78 19.10 31.20
CA PHE A 42 -2.96 18.01 31.71
C PHE A 42 -2.98 16.80 30.76
N ARG A 43 -4.15 16.47 30.19
CA ARG A 43 -4.26 15.41 29.17
C ARG A 43 -3.36 15.71 27.99
N THR A 44 -3.38 16.94 27.50
CA THR A 44 -2.47 17.42 26.44
C THR A 44 -0.99 17.28 26.85
N ALA A 45 -0.64 17.61 28.09
CA ALA A 45 0.73 17.43 28.60
C ALA A 45 1.17 15.95 28.62
N VAL A 46 0.27 15.02 28.97
CA VAL A 46 0.52 13.57 28.88
C VAL A 46 0.80 13.19 27.43
N GLU A 47 -0.03 13.61 26.47
CA GLU A 47 0.18 13.29 25.05
C GLU A 47 1.52 13.83 24.54
N HIS A 48 1.89 15.06 24.91
CA HIS A 48 3.19 15.63 24.57
C HIS A 48 4.35 14.86 25.20
N ALA A 49 4.22 14.39 26.44
CA ALA A 49 5.27 13.63 27.11
C ALA A 49 5.56 12.33 26.37
N PHE A 50 4.52 11.57 26.02
CA PHE A 50 4.66 10.36 25.23
C PHE A 50 5.25 10.62 23.83
N ARG A 51 4.82 11.69 23.14
CA ARG A 51 5.43 12.08 21.85
C ARG A 51 6.90 12.44 22.02
N SER A 52 7.27 13.16 23.08
CA SER A 52 8.66 13.50 23.36
C SER A 52 9.53 12.27 23.60
N VAL A 53 9.03 11.28 24.34
CA VAL A 53 9.73 10.00 24.55
C VAL A 53 9.86 9.25 23.22
N LEU A 54 8.79 9.22 22.42
CA LEU A 54 8.81 8.62 21.09
C LEU A 54 9.92 9.22 20.21
N PHE A 55 9.96 10.55 20.11
CA PHE A 55 10.98 11.24 19.31
C PHE A 55 12.40 10.97 19.82
N GLY A 56 12.61 10.92 21.14
CA GLY A 56 13.91 10.55 21.72
C GLY A 56 14.33 9.11 21.37
N LEU A 57 13.39 8.18 21.29
CA LEU A 57 13.66 6.81 20.83
C LEU A 57 14.05 6.77 19.35
N MET A 58 13.36 7.56 18.52
CA MET A 58 13.65 7.65 17.09
C MET A 58 15.00 8.32 16.82
N GLU A 59 15.33 9.38 17.54
CA GLU A 59 16.62 10.06 17.45
C GLU A 59 17.76 9.12 17.83
N LYS A 60 17.62 8.39 18.95
CA LYS A 60 18.61 7.38 19.36
C LYS A 60 18.79 6.27 18.33
N GLN A 61 17.71 5.83 17.69
CA GLN A 61 17.79 4.85 16.60
C GLN A 61 18.57 5.41 15.42
N LEU A 62 18.33 6.66 15.04
CA LEU A 62 19.01 7.34 13.94
C LEU A 62 20.51 7.50 14.22
N GLU A 63 20.88 7.97 15.42
CA GLU A 63 22.28 8.12 15.84
C GLU A 63 23.04 6.79 15.84
N THR A 64 22.40 5.72 16.34
CA THR A 64 23.01 4.38 16.37
C THR A 64 23.21 3.84 14.96
N THR A 65 22.27 4.12 14.05
CA THR A 65 22.33 3.69 12.64
C THR A 65 23.41 4.45 11.85
N HIS A 66 23.66 5.72 12.16
CA HIS A 66 24.75 6.51 11.54
C HIS A 66 26.13 6.24 12.14
N GLY A 67 26.21 5.79 13.40
CA GLY A 67 27.47 5.52 14.09
C GLY A 67 28.07 4.13 13.82
N THR A 68 27.27 3.18 13.34
CA THR A 68 27.76 1.85 12.93
C THR A 68 28.24 1.88 11.48
N ASN A 69 29.52 1.54 11.25
CA ASN A 69 30.00 1.20 9.92
C ASN A 69 29.10 0.08 9.33
N LEU A 70 28.82 0.20 8.04
CA LEU A 70 27.85 -0.57 7.25
C LEU A 70 28.10 -2.09 7.15
N ASP A 71 29.03 -2.67 7.92
CA ASP A 71 29.56 -4.01 7.68
C ASP A 71 28.95 -5.13 8.54
N ASP A 72 28.19 -4.83 9.61
CA ASP A 72 27.60 -5.86 10.49
C ASP A 72 26.05 -5.88 10.42
N MET A 73 25.52 -6.76 9.56
CA MET A 73 24.07 -6.98 9.38
C MET A 73 23.36 -7.45 10.67
N GLU A 74 24.06 -8.19 11.53
CA GLU A 74 23.51 -8.67 12.81
C GLU A 74 23.29 -7.53 13.82
N THR A 75 24.20 -6.56 13.87
CA THR A 75 24.11 -5.40 14.78
C THR A 75 22.96 -4.47 14.40
N SER A 76 22.75 -4.25 13.11
CA SER A 76 21.61 -3.46 12.60
C SER A 76 20.26 -4.12 12.91
N THR A 77 20.20 -5.45 12.81
CA THR A 77 18.99 -6.24 13.12
C THR A 77 18.66 -6.15 14.61
N PHE A 78 19.67 -6.32 15.48
CA PHE A 78 19.51 -6.23 16.93
C PHE A 78 19.05 -4.84 17.40
N VAL A 79 19.61 -3.76 16.84
CA VAL A 79 19.20 -2.38 17.15
C VAL A 79 17.74 -2.13 16.75
N THR A 80 17.32 -2.68 15.61
CA THR A 80 15.93 -2.55 15.13
C THR A 80 14.96 -3.31 16.03
N ASP A 81 15.31 -4.52 16.48
CA ASP A 81 14.48 -5.32 17.39
C ASP A 81 14.29 -4.65 18.77
N GLN A 82 15.37 -4.07 19.30
CA GLN A 82 15.30 -3.29 20.55
C GLN A 82 14.42 -2.05 20.38
N PHE A 83 14.51 -1.36 19.25
CA PHE A 83 13.64 -0.21 18.94
C PHE A 83 12.17 -0.62 18.88
N LEU A 84 11.85 -1.72 18.17
CA LEU A 84 10.48 -2.23 18.08
C LEU A 84 9.93 -2.65 19.44
N THR A 85 10.75 -3.26 20.29
CA THR A 85 10.37 -3.62 21.66
C THR A 85 10.03 -2.37 22.48
N ASN A 86 10.84 -1.31 22.38
CA ASN A 86 10.58 -0.04 23.07
C ASN A 86 9.29 0.63 22.55
N VAL A 87 9.07 0.64 21.23
CA VAL A 87 7.84 1.15 20.62
C VAL A 87 6.62 0.36 21.10
N ARG A 88 6.71 -0.98 21.12
CA ARG A 88 5.66 -1.87 21.60
C ARG A 88 5.29 -1.58 23.06
N ASN A 89 6.27 -1.39 23.92
CA ASN A 89 6.07 -1.04 25.33
C ASN A 89 5.44 0.35 25.47
N LEU A 90 5.94 1.36 24.75
CA LEU A 90 5.40 2.71 24.77
C LEU A 90 3.93 2.77 24.33
N ILE A 91 3.57 2.06 23.25
CA ILE A 91 2.18 1.95 22.80
C ILE A 91 1.33 1.17 23.81
N GLY A 92 1.88 0.12 24.43
CA GLY A 92 1.23 -0.58 25.53
C GLY A 92 0.87 0.35 26.68
N PHE A 93 1.81 1.19 27.11
CA PHE A 93 1.60 2.17 28.16
C PHE A 93 0.63 3.28 27.76
N ALA A 94 0.65 3.69 26.50
CA ALA A 94 -0.32 4.64 25.95
C ALA A 94 -1.75 4.10 26.02
N ILE A 95 -1.96 2.82 25.69
CA ILE A 95 -3.26 2.16 25.79
C ILE A 95 -3.71 2.07 27.25
N GLU A 96 -2.80 1.67 28.15
CA GLU A 96 -3.09 1.61 29.58
C GLU A 96 -3.43 3.02 30.13
N ALA A 97 -2.73 4.06 29.70
CA ALA A 97 -3.04 5.45 30.07
C ALA A 97 -4.46 5.87 29.63
N VAL A 98 -4.93 5.40 28.47
CA VAL A 98 -6.32 5.64 28.02
C VAL A 98 -7.32 4.87 28.88
N HIS A 99 -7.07 3.59 29.19
CA HIS A 99 -7.95 2.81 30.07
C HIS A 99 -8.10 3.42 31.47
N ASN A 100 -7.06 4.11 31.92
CA ASN A 100 -7.05 4.85 33.18
C ASN A 100 -7.63 6.28 33.06
N GLU A 101 -8.17 6.67 31.90
CA GLU A 101 -8.73 8.01 31.60
C GLU A 101 -7.74 9.17 31.69
N LEU A 102 -6.44 8.87 31.58
CA LEU A 102 -5.33 9.83 31.69
C LEU A 102 -5.04 10.53 30.36
N ALA A 103 -5.43 9.92 29.23
CA ALA A 103 -5.20 10.42 27.88
C ALA A 103 -6.43 10.23 26.98
N ALA A 104 -6.48 10.93 25.84
CA ALA A 104 -7.55 10.75 24.87
C ALA A 104 -7.42 9.40 24.14
N ALA A 105 -8.55 8.79 23.76
CA ALA A 105 -8.57 7.51 23.04
C ALA A 105 -7.85 7.54 21.68
N THR A 106 -7.65 8.72 21.09
CA THR A 106 -6.93 8.91 19.83
C THR A 106 -5.41 8.91 19.98
N MET A 107 -4.89 9.10 21.18
CA MET A 107 -3.46 9.32 21.44
C MET A 107 -2.55 8.16 20.95
N PRO A 108 -2.85 6.87 21.22
CA PRO A 108 -2.01 5.77 20.73
C PRO A 108 -1.90 5.72 19.20
N ILE A 109 -2.97 6.11 18.50
CA ILE A 109 -3.02 6.09 17.02
C ILE A 109 -2.27 7.28 16.44
N TYR A 110 -2.29 8.44 17.12
CA TYR A 110 -1.43 9.55 16.74
C TYR A 110 0.06 9.22 16.90
N LEU A 111 0.45 8.46 17.93
CA LEU A 111 1.82 7.96 18.05
C LEU A 111 2.20 7.05 16.88
N PHE A 112 1.31 6.13 16.47
CA PHE A 112 1.53 5.33 15.25
C PHE A 112 1.65 6.19 14.00
N ASN A 113 0.80 7.21 13.85
CA ASN A 113 0.85 8.10 12.69
C ASN A 113 2.18 8.86 12.62
N ASP A 114 2.67 9.37 13.76
CA ASP A 114 3.98 10.02 13.84
C ASP A 114 5.09 9.02 13.48
N LEU A 115 5.07 7.81 14.06
CA LEU A 115 6.01 6.73 13.73
C LEU A 115 6.06 6.42 12.24
N PHE A 116 4.91 6.21 11.60
CA PHE A 116 4.88 5.91 10.18
C PHE A 116 5.40 7.08 9.36
N THR A 117 5.06 8.33 9.70
CA THR A 117 5.49 9.52 8.95
C THR A 117 7.00 9.69 8.93
N TYR A 118 7.68 9.39 10.04
CA TYR A 118 9.12 9.61 10.21
C TYR A 118 10.00 8.37 9.99
N THR A 119 9.43 7.19 9.71
CA THR A 119 10.19 5.96 9.44
C THR A 119 10.17 5.57 7.96
N THR A 120 11.16 4.78 7.54
CA THR A 120 11.20 4.18 6.20
C THR A 120 10.12 3.11 6.03
N ILE A 121 9.84 2.70 4.79
CA ILE A 121 8.81 1.70 4.50
C ILE A 121 9.13 0.35 5.16
N ASP A 122 10.41 -0.08 5.20
CA ASP A 122 10.79 -1.35 5.79
C ASP A 122 10.60 -1.39 7.31
N ILE A 123 10.88 -0.29 8.00
CA ILE A 123 10.61 -0.16 9.45
C ILE A 123 9.10 -0.03 9.68
N SER A 124 8.39 0.72 8.83
CA SER A 124 6.93 0.83 8.90
C SER A 124 6.24 -0.53 8.79
N GLU A 125 6.73 -1.42 7.93
CA GLU A 125 6.23 -2.80 7.79
C GLU A 125 6.38 -3.61 9.10
N GLN A 126 7.48 -3.41 9.83
CA GLN A 126 7.72 -4.06 11.12
C GLN A 126 6.88 -3.44 12.24
N ILE A 127 6.75 -2.11 12.28
CA ILE A 127 5.88 -1.41 13.24
C ILE A 127 4.41 -1.81 13.02
N PHE A 128 4.01 -2.06 11.77
CA PHE A 128 2.65 -2.48 11.45
C PHE A 128 2.27 -3.82 12.12
N VAL A 129 3.23 -4.74 12.32
CA VAL A 129 3.00 -5.98 13.08
C VAL A 129 2.52 -5.67 14.51
N VAL A 130 3.14 -4.71 15.18
CA VAL A 130 2.75 -4.27 16.54
C VAL A 130 1.32 -3.72 16.55
N MET A 131 0.91 -3.05 15.46
CA MET A 131 -0.45 -2.54 15.30
C MET A 131 -1.47 -3.66 15.06
N GLU A 132 -1.13 -4.65 14.23
CA GLU A 132 -1.95 -5.83 13.93
C GLU A 132 -2.20 -6.68 15.18
N GLU A 133 -1.18 -6.92 16.01
CA GLU A 133 -1.32 -7.68 17.26
C GLU A 133 -2.32 -7.04 18.23
N LYS A 134 -2.45 -5.71 18.19
CA LYS A 134 -3.36 -4.93 19.03
C LYS A 134 -4.73 -4.69 18.37
N ALA A 135 -5.04 -5.36 17.25
CA ALA A 135 -6.29 -5.20 16.50
C ALA A 135 -7.56 -5.33 17.37
N SER A 136 -7.56 -6.26 18.31
CA SER A 136 -8.69 -6.49 19.24
C SER A 136 -9.01 -5.27 20.10
N ILE A 137 -7.98 -4.50 20.48
CA ILE A 137 -8.10 -3.28 21.30
C ILE A 137 -8.74 -2.16 20.49
N TRP A 138 -8.33 -1.98 19.23
CA TRP A 138 -8.88 -0.95 18.34
C TRP A 138 -10.35 -1.18 18.01
N ARG A 139 -10.78 -2.45 18.01
CA ARG A 139 -12.18 -2.84 17.80
C ARG A 139 -13.06 -2.62 19.04
N SER A 140 -12.46 -2.47 20.22
CA SER A 140 -13.22 -2.23 21.45
C SER A 140 -14.01 -0.91 21.37
N PRO A 141 -15.18 -0.81 22.02
CA PRO A 141 -16.03 0.37 21.92
C PRO A 141 -15.39 1.64 22.49
N ILE A 142 -14.43 1.50 23.43
CA ILE A 142 -13.68 2.61 24.03
C ILE A 142 -12.86 3.34 22.97
N PHE A 143 -12.26 2.60 22.03
CA PHE A 143 -11.37 3.15 21.02
C PHE A 143 -12.07 3.36 19.67
N PHE A 144 -12.89 2.40 19.22
CA PHE A 144 -13.34 2.31 17.84
C PHE A 144 -13.97 3.61 17.31
N GLN A 145 -14.90 4.21 18.07
CA GLN A 145 -15.63 5.38 17.60
C GLN A 145 -14.72 6.62 17.41
N SER A 146 -13.71 6.76 18.26
CA SER A 146 -12.77 7.88 18.24
C SER A 146 -11.63 7.64 17.24
N VAL A 147 -11.21 6.38 17.09
CA VAL A 147 -10.01 5.99 16.33
C VAL A 147 -10.29 5.78 14.85
N LYS A 148 -11.48 5.28 14.47
CA LYS A 148 -11.77 4.80 13.10
C LYS A 148 -11.33 5.75 11.98
N ASN A 149 -11.62 7.04 12.09
CA ASN A 149 -11.31 8.02 11.05
C ASN A 149 -9.81 8.31 10.95
N VAL A 150 -9.13 8.36 12.11
CA VAL A 150 -7.69 8.62 12.18
C VAL A 150 -6.94 7.40 11.64
N LEU A 151 -7.37 6.20 12.03
CA LEU A 151 -6.81 4.94 11.54
C LEU A 151 -6.97 4.81 10.03
N LEU A 152 -8.16 5.10 9.50
CA LEU A 152 -8.40 5.06 8.05
C LEU A 152 -7.50 6.04 7.30
N ARG A 153 -7.33 7.27 7.82
CA ARG A 153 -6.45 8.27 7.21
C ARG A 153 -4.99 7.80 7.21
N MET A 154 -4.51 7.34 8.35
CA MET A 154 -3.15 6.84 8.52
C MET A 154 -2.85 5.65 7.59
N CYS A 155 -3.74 4.66 7.52
CA CYS A 155 -3.58 3.52 6.62
C CYS A 155 -3.62 3.95 5.14
N ASN A 156 -4.50 4.88 4.76
CA ASN A 156 -4.54 5.41 3.39
C ASN A 156 -3.27 6.20 3.03
N ASP A 157 -2.72 6.96 3.97
CA ASP A 157 -1.48 7.70 3.75
C ASP A 157 -0.28 6.75 3.65
N LEU A 158 -0.28 5.64 4.40
CA LEU A 158 0.69 4.57 4.24
C LEU A 158 0.55 3.87 2.88
N LEU A 159 -0.67 3.57 2.43
CA LEU A 159 -0.95 3.01 1.09
C LEU A 159 -0.48 3.93 -0.04
N LYS A 160 -0.59 5.27 0.13
CA LYS A 160 -0.06 6.23 -0.85
C LYS A 160 1.47 6.27 -0.89
N ARG A 161 2.12 6.05 0.25
CA ARG A 161 3.60 5.99 0.35
C ARG A 161 4.16 4.69 -0.24
N LEU A 162 3.37 3.61 -0.21
CA LEU A 162 3.72 2.35 -0.86
C LEU A 162 3.63 2.52 -2.37
N SER A 163 4.68 2.11 -3.09
CA SER A 163 4.65 2.17 -4.55
C SER A 163 3.64 1.15 -5.08
N LYS A 164 2.99 1.46 -6.21
CA LYS A 164 2.01 0.57 -6.85
C LYS A 164 2.65 -0.73 -7.40
N THR A 165 3.98 -0.87 -7.36
CA THR A 165 4.74 -1.96 -8.00
C THR A 165 5.71 -2.70 -7.08
N GLN A 166 5.98 -2.21 -5.88
CA GLN A 166 6.86 -2.86 -4.89
C GLN A 166 6.12 -3.03 -3.57
N LYS A 167 6.47 -4.10 -2.82
CA LYS A 167 5.85 -4.43 -1.51
C LYS A 167 4.32 -4.59 -1.57
N THR A 168 3.80 -5.26 -2.61
CA THR A 168 2.37 -5.55 -2.78
C THR A 168 1.79 -6.37 -1.63
N VAL A 169 2.61 -7.26 -1.03
CA VAL A 169 2.24 -8.05 0.16
C VAL A 169 1.87 -7.13 1.34
N PHE A 170 2.68 -6.10 1.59
CA PHE A 170 2.42 -5.17 2.69
C PHE A 170 1.16 -4.33 2.46
N SER A 171 0.94 -3.85 1.23
CA SER A 171 -0.32 -3.20 0.85
C SER A 171 -1.54 -4.11 1.08
N GLY A 172 -1.43 -5.39 0.71
CA GLY A 172 -2.47 -6.40 0.97
C GLY A 172 -2.73 -6.63 2.46
N ARG A 173 -1.68 -6.65 3.30
CA ARG A 173 -1.82 -6.73 4.76
C ARG A 173 -2.56 -5.53 5.34
N ILE A 174 -2.23 -4.31 4.90
CA ILE A 174 -2.95 -3.10 5.33
C ILE A 174 -4.43 -3.16 4.96
N LEU A 175 -4.75 -3.55 3.73
CA LEU A 175 -6.13 -3.70 3.27
C LEU A 175 -6.89 -4.77 4.05
N THR A 176 -6.23 -5.89 4.35
CA THR A 176 -6.79 -6.98 5.16
C THR A 176 -7.08 -6.51 6.58
N PHE A 177 -6.15 -5.77 7.18
CA PHE A 177 -6.32 -5.19 8.51
C PHE A 177 -7.50 -4.21 8.55
N LEU A 178 -7.62 -3.32 7.56
CA LEU A 178 -8.78 -2.42 7.44
C LEU A 178 -10.09 -3.21 7.29
N ALA A 179 -10.14 -4.24 6.44
CA ALA A 179 -11.33 -5.06 6.24
C ALA A 179 -11.76 -5.81 7.52
N GLN A 180 -10.82 -6.19 8.39
CA GLN A 180 -11.12 -6.87 9.66
C GLN A 180 -11.59 -5.92 10.76
N LEU A 181 -11.12 -4.68 10.75
CA LEU A 181 -11.47 -3.67 11.76
C LEU A 181 -12.84 -3.05 11.55
N PHE A 182 -13.20 -2.76 10.30
CA PHE A 182 -14.44 -2.08 9.97
C PHE A 182 -15.59 -3.09 9.80
N PRO A 183 -16.70 -2.94 10.55
CA PRO A 183 -17.89 -3.75 10.31
C PRO A 183 -18.42 -3.54 8.88
N LEU A 184 -19.03 -4.57 8.29
CA LEU A 184 -19.54 -4.54 6.91
C LEU A 184 -20.60 -3.46 6.64
N ASN A 185 -21.22 -2.91 7.68
CA ASN A 185 -22.22 -1.85 7.58
C ASN A 185 -21.62 -0.44 7.52
N GLU A 186 -20.30 -0.32 7.59
CA GLU A 186 -19.61 0.96 7.65
C GLU A 186 -19.44 1.55 6.23
N LYS A 187 -19.77 2.85 6.10
CA LYS A 187 -19.88 3.50 4.79
C LYS A 187 -18.53 3.65 4.07
N SER A 188 -17.42 3.77 4.80
CA SER A 188 -16.09 3.95 4.22
C SER A 188 -15.56 2.70 3.52
N GLY A 189 -16.08 1.52 3.86
CA GLY A 189 -15.81 0.26 3.14
C GLY A 189 -16.64 0.05 1.88
N LEU A 190 -17.57 0.95 1.54
CA LEU A 190 -18.49 0.78 0.42
C LEU A 190 -18.13 1.70 -0.75
N ASN A 191 -18.03 1.14 -1.95
CA ASN A 191 -17.98 1.92 -3.19
C ASN A 191 -19.40 2.40 -3.57
N GLN A 192 -19.94 3.36 -2.81
CA GLN A 192 -21.34 3.82 -2.98
C GLN A 192 -21.62 4.45 -4.35
N ILE A 193 -20.60 5.03 -4.97
CA ILE A 193 -20.72 5.68 -6.28
C ILE A 193 -20.54 4.66 -7.41
N GLY A 194 -19.94 3.49 -7.12
CA GLY A 194 -19.68 2.46 -8.13
C GLY A 194 -18.64 2.88 -9.16
N HIS A 195 -17.72 3.79 -8.81
CA HIS A 195 -16.65 4.18 -9.71
C HIS A 195 -15.73 2.98 -9.98
N PHE A 196 -15.43 2.75 -11.26
CA PHE A 196 -14.45 1.77 -11.68
C PHE A 196 -13.04 2.31 -11.48
N ASN A 197 -12.10 1.43 -11.14
CA ASN A 197 -10.70 1.80 -11.01
C ASN A 197 -10.06 1.93 -12.41
N THR A 198 -10.04 3.15 -12.96
CA THR A 198 -9.42 3.46 -14.26
C THR A 198 -7.94 3.83 -14.15
N GLU A 199 -7.35 3.83 -12.94
CA GLU A 199 -5.95 4.23 -12.75
C GLU A 199 -4.95 3.18 -13.24
N ASN A 200 -5.36 1.91 -13.34
CA ASN A 200 -4.50 0.84 -13.85
C ASN A 200 -4.50 0.84 -15.38
N VAL A 201 -3.81 1.82 -15.97
CA VAL A 201 -3.70 1.94 -17.43
C VAL A 201 -2.71 0.91 -17.96
N THR A 202 -3.21 0.04 -18.82
CA THR A 202 -2.42 -0.91 -19.60
C THR A 202 -1.64 -0.12 -20.66
N LYS A 203 -0.33 0.07 -20.44
CA LYS A 203 0.52 0.79 -21.41
C LYS A 203 0.79 -0.13 -22.59
N LEU A 204 0.23 0.23 -23.74
CA LEU A 204 0.41 -0.52 -24.97
C LEU A 204 1.58 0.06 -25.75
N THR A 205 2.44 -0.82 -26.26
CA THR A 205 3.52 -0.44 -27.17
C THR A 205 2.87 0.10 -28.45
N LYS A 206 2.90 1.44 -28.61
CA LYS A 206 2.42 2.24 -29.76
C LYS A 206 1.41 1.53 -30.70
N ILE A 207 0.14 1.54 -30.33
CA ILE A 207 -0.93 1.29 -31.29
C ILE A 207 -1.03 2.53 -32.18
N LYS A 208 -0.67 2.40 -33.46
CA LYS A 208 -1.07 3.38 -34.48
C LYS A 208 -2.59 3.26 -34.61
N GLN A 209 -3.35 4.14 -33.95
CA GLN A 209 -4.79 4.19 -34.18
C GLN A 209 -5.06 4.59 -35.64
N PRO A 210 -5.96 3.92 -36.36
CA PRO A 210 -6.38 4.33 -37.69
C PRO A 210 -7.50 5.36 -37.57
N THR A 211 -7.19 6.61 -37.21
CA THR A 211 -8.15 7.72 -37.29
C THR A 211 -7.48 9.04 -37.63
N THR A 212 -7.21 9.28 -38.91
CA THR A 212 -7.66 10.44 -39.71
C THR A 212 -6.95 10.46 -41.08
N PRO A 213 -7.60 10.97 -42.16
CA PRO A 213 -7.17 10.75 -43.53
C PRO A 213 -6.38 11.93 -44.12
N VAL A 214 -5.55 11.60 -45.12
CA VAL A 214 -4.86 12.48 -46.09
C VAL A 214 -3.62 13.22 -45.58
N GLU A 215 -2.44 12.70 -45.95
CA GLU A 215 -1.45 13.43 -46.74
C GLU A 215 -0.60 12.44 -47.55
N GLU A 216 -0.35 12.80 -48.80
CA GLU A 216 0.12 11.98 -49.92
C GLU A 216 1.64 11.67 -49.90
N PRO A 217 2.13 10.77 -50.79
CA PRO A 217 3.26 9.89 -50.54
C PRO A 217 4.59 10.43 -51.06
N GLU A 218 5.69 10.12 -50.36
CA GLU A 218 7.02 10.15 -50.97
C GLU A 218 7.52 8.73 -51.25
N LYS A 219 7.69 8.48 -52.56
CA LYS A 219 8.49 7.42 -53.18
C LYS A 219 9.93 7.52 -52.63
N GLU A 220 10.71 6.47 -52.43
CA GLU A 220 11.22 5.52 -53.41
C GLU A 220 11.95 4.37 -52.67
N LYS A 221 11.76 3.11 -53.08
CA LYS A 221 12.78 2.36 -53.83
C LYS A 221 12.26 0.97 -54.20
N LYS A 222 12.63 0.58 -55.42
CA LYS A 222 12.24 -0.58 -56.22
C LYS A 222 13.08 -1.82 -55.87
N MET A 223 12.47 -3.00 -56.08
CA MET A 223 13.07 -4.35 -56.30
C MET A 223 13.61 -5.04 -55.03
N GLU A 224 13.41 -6.34 -54.76
CA GLU A 224 13.14 -7.52 -55.60
C GLU A 224 12.03 -8.40 -54.95
N VAL A 225 11.32 -9.16 -55.78
CA VAL A 225 10.24 -10.07 -55.37
C VAL A 225 10.87 -11.42 -55.04
N ASP A 226 11.00 -11.73 -53.76
CA ASP A 226 11.23 -13.10 -53.26
C ASP A 226 9.89 -13.63 -52.71
N GLU A 227 9.36 -14.70 -53.31
CA GLU A 227 8.07 -15.34 -52.99
C GLU A 227 7.99 -15.89 -51.54
N ASP A 228 9.11 -15.89 -50.80
CA ASP A 228 9.21 -16.37 -49.42
C ASP A 228 9.02 -15.25 -48.38
N GLY A 229 9.14 -13.98 -48.79
CA GLY A 229 9.03 -12.80 -47.92
C GLY A 229 7.59 -12.37 -47.63
N GLU A 230 6.65 -12.65 -48.53
CA GLU A 230 5.24 -12.29 -48.36
C GLU A 230 4.56 -13.07 -47.23
N ILE A 231 4.93 -14.34 -47.04
CA ILE A 231 4.33 -15.20 -46.00
C ILE A 231 4.76 -14.75 -44.60
N HIS A 232 6.02 -14.31 -44.44
CA HIS A 232 6.53 -13.81 -43.17
C HIS A 232 5.94 -12.44 -42.81
N ASP A 233 5.75 -11.56 -43.81
CA ASP A 233 5.13 -10.23 -43.64
C ASP A 233 3.61 -10.34 -43.34
N LEU A 234 2.89 -11.25 -44.03
CA LEU A 234 1.48 -11.53 -43.75
C LEU A 234 1.26 -12.15 -42.37
N HIS A 235 2.14 -13.05 -41.95
CA HIS A 235 2.07 -13.66 -40.62
C HIS A 235 2.37 -12.63 -39.52
N GLN A 236 3.37 -11.77 -39.73
CA GLN A 236 3.69 -10.68 -38.82
C GLN A 236 2.55 -9.67 -38.73
N LYS A 237 1.93 -9.32 -39.86
CA LYS A 237 0.76 -8.43 -39.93
C LYS A 237 -0.48 -9.01 -39.24
N SER A 238 -0.81 -10.28 -39.50
CA SER A 238 -1.94 -10.96 -38.85
C SER A 238 -1.74 -11.06 -37.32
N SER A 239 -0.52 -11.31 -36.87
CA SER A 239 -0.21 -11.32 -35.44
C SER A 239 -0.23 -9.92 -34.79
N ALA A 240 0.09 -8.86 -35.55
CA ALA A 240 -0.01 -7.47 -35.08
C ALA A 240 -1.46 -6.99 -35.00
N GLU A 241 -2.32 -7.42 -35.94
CA GLU A 241 -3.76 -7.20 -35.93
C GLU A 241 -4.41 -7.90 -34.72
N PHE A 242 -4.03 -9.16 -34.45
CA PHE A 242 -4.49 -9.87 -33.25
C PHE A 242 -4.07 -9.16 -31.96
N TYR A 243 -2.79 -8.78 -31.82
CA TYR A 243 -2.29 -8.05 -30.65
C TYR A 243 -3.08 -6.75 -30.43
N THR A 244 -3.32 -5.99 -31.50
CA THR A 244 -4.08 -4.73 -31.43
C THR A 244 -5.52 -4.97 -31.00
N ASN A 245 -6.21 -5.92 -31.64
CA ASN A 245 -7.60 -6.25 -31.32
C ASN A 245 -7.74 -6.77 -29.88
N PHE A 246 -6.83 -7.63 -29.44
CA PHE A 246 -6.81 -8.17 -28.09
C PHE A 246 -6.65 -7.08 -27.01
N TRP A 247 -5.71 -6.17 -27.19
CA TRP A 247 -5.46 -5.13 -26.19
C TRP A 247 -6.45 -3.97 -26.22
N ILE A 248 -7.13 -3.72 -27.34
CA ILE A 248 -8.28 -2.82 -27.39
C ILE A 248 -9.41 -3.33 -26.48
N LEU A 249 -9.65 -4.65 -26.46
CA LEU A 249 -10.63 -5.26 -25.55
C LEU A 249 -10.30 -4.99 -24.07
N GLN A 250 -9.02 -4.94 -23.71
CA GLN A 250 -8.60 -4.62 -22.35
C GLN A 250 -9.02 -3.20 -21.91
N ASP A 251 -9.04 -2.21 -22.82
CA ASP A 251 -9.56 -0.86 -22.49
C ASP A 251 -11.07 -0.91 -22.23
N PHE A 252 -11.82 -1.65 -23.06
CA PHE A 252 -13.26 -1.85 -22.86
C PHE A 252 -13.58 -2.55 -21.53
N PHE A 253 -12.81 -3.57 -21.12
CA PHE A 253 -12.97 -4.22 -19.82
C PHE A 253 -12.62 -3.29 -18.65
N SER A 254 -11.71 -2.35 -18.85
CA SER A 254 -11.33 -1.37 -17.82
C SER A 254 -12.36 -0.25 -17.67
N LYS A 255 -13.13 0.05 -18.74
CA LYS A 255 -14.11 1.15 -18.80
C LYS A 255 -15.45 0.66 -19.39
N PRO A 256 -16.24 -0.12 -18.63
CA PRO A 256 -17.45 -0.74 -19.17
C PRO A 256 -18.50 0.27 -19.66
N PHE A 257 -18.49 1.51 -19.18
CA PHE A 257 -19.40 2.57 -19.63
C PHE A 257 -19.24 2.95 -21.11
N GLN A 258 -18.08 2.69 -21.71
CA GLN A 258 -17.86 2.90 -23.15
C GLN A 258 -18.77 2.01 -24.01
N LEU A 259 -19.20 0.86 -23.48
CA LEU A 259 -20.03 -0.11 -24.19
C LEU A 259 -21.49 0.33 -24.37
N TRP A 260 -21.90 1.44 -23.75
CA TRP A 260 -23.22 2.04 -24.00
C TRP A 260 -23.29 2.81 -25.32
N GLU A 261 -22.14 3.19 -25.90
CA GLU A 261 -22.11 3.84 -27.21
C GLU A 261 -22.19 2.80 -28.32
N ARG A 262 -23.13 2.96 -29.26
CA ARG A 262 -23.43 1.96 -30.30
C ARG A 262 -22.24 1.67 -31.22
N THR A 263 -21.45 2.68 -31.55
CA THR A 263 -20.23 2.59 -32.38
C THR A 263 -19.16 1.74 -31.68
N LEU A 264 -18.87 2.07 -30.41
CA LEU A 264 -17.91 1.35 -29.58
C LEU A 264 -18.35 -0.08 -29.29
N TRP A 265 -19.65 -0.30 -29.06
CA TRP A 265 -20.23 -1.64 -28.91
C TRP A 265 -20.01 -2.52 -30.15
N ASN A 266 -20.29 -1.99 -31.35
CA ASN A 266 -20.08 -2.75 -32.58
C ASN A 266 -18.59 -3.10 -32.78
N ASN A 267 -17.69 -2.18 -32.44
CA ASN A 267 -16.25 -2.42 -32.48
C ASN A 267 -15.82 -3.49 -31.45
N PHE A 268 -16.37 -3.44 -30.23
CA PHE A 268 -16.14 -4.44 -29.19
C PHE A 268 -16.60 -5.85 -29.63
N VAL A 269 -17.78 -5.97 -30.22
CA VAL A 269 -18.31 -7.24 -30.75
C VAL A 269 -17.42 -7.78 -31.87
N HIS A 270 -17.01 -6.92 -32.81
CA HIS A 270 -16.11 -7.30 -33.89
C HIS A 270 -14.78 -7.85 -33.36
N ASN A 271 -14.11 -7.09 -32.48
CA ASN A 271 -12.82 -7.49 -31.92
C ASN A 271 -12.92 -8.76 -31.05
N THR A 272 -14.02 -8.92 -30.32
CA THR A 272 -14.27 -10.12 -29.50
C THR A 272 -14.44 -11.36 -30.35
N ASN A 273 -15.21 -11.30 -31.43
CA ASN A 273 -15.39 -12.44 -32.34
C ASN A 273 -14.05 -12.85 -32.98
N GLN A 274 -13.27 -11.88 -33.46
CA GLN A 274 -11.94 -12.13 -34.03
C GLN A 274 -11.00 -12.85 -33.04
N VAL A 275 -10.97 -12.38 -31.77
CA VAL A 275 -10.12 -13.01 -30.73
C VAL A 275 -10.62 -14.41 -30.36
N LEU A 276 -11.94 -14.61 -30.24
CA LEU A 276 -12.54 -15.91 -29.91
C LEU A 276 -12.36 -16.93 -31.03
N ASP A 277 -12.44 -16.51 -32.30
CA ASP A 277 -12.18 -17.37 -33.44
C ASP A 277 -10.73 -17.90 -33.40
N VAL A 278 -9.75 -17.03 -33.10
CA VAL A 278 -8.34 -17.44 -32.94
C VAL A 278 -8.17 -18.41 -31.77
N PHE A 279 -8.81 -18.15 -30.62
CA PHE A 279 -8.75 -19.05 -29.47
C PHE A 279 -9.41 -20.41 -29.73
N THR A 280 -10.52 -20.44 -30.47
CA THR A 280 -11.21 -21.68 -30.83
C THR A 280 -10.39 -22.53 -31.80
N ASN A 281 -9.66 -21.88 -32.71
CA ASN A 281 -8.80 -22.54 -33.68
C ASN A 281 -7.42 -22.93 -33.13
N SER A 282 -7.03 -22.40 -31.98
CA SER A 282 -5.76 -22.70 -31.32
C SER A 282 -5.93 -23.86 -30.34
N GLN A 283 -5.52 -25.06 -30.73
CA GLN A 283 -5.47 -26.19 -29.80
C GLN A 283 -4.34 -25.98 -28.79
N LEU A 284 -4.68 -25.82 -27.52
CA LEU A 284 -3.70 -25.84 -26.43
C LEU A 284 -3.38 -27.31 -26.13
N ASP A 285 -2.22 -27.79 -26.57
CA ASP A 285 -1.64 -28.98 -25.96
C ASP A 285 -1.45 -28.69 -24.48
N ASN A 286 -2.04 -29.51 -23.61
CA ASN A 286 -2.01 -29.33 -22.16
C ASN A 286 -0.56 -29.31 -21.67
N VAL A 287 0.04 -28.12 -21.64
CA VAL A 287 1.33 -27.88 -21.00
C VAL A 287 1.11 -28.17 -19.53
N LYS A 288 1.60 -29.34 -19.09
CA LYS A 288 1.71 -29.65 -17.68
C LYS A 288 2.52 -28.51 -17.06
N THR A 289 1.86 -27.64 -16.32
CA THR A 289 2.51 -26.65 -15.45
C THR A 289 3.38 -27.41 -14.47
N VAL A 290 4.65 -27.59 -14.81
CA VAL A 290 5.68 -27.89 -13.83
C VAL A 290 5.73 -26.63 -12.98
N ALA A 291 5.22 -26.74 -11.75
CA ALA A 291 5.35 -25.68 -10.76
C ALA A 291 6.85 -25.52 -10.46
N SER A 292 7.53 -24.68 -11.25
CA SER A 292 8.86 -24.21 -10.94
C SER A 292 8.77 -23.41 -9.65
N SER A 293 9.52 -23.83 -8.65
CA SER A 293 9.63 -23.26 -7.31
C SER A 293 10.26 -21.86 -7.26
N ASP A 294 10.28 -21.13 -8.38
CA ASP A 294 10.69 -19.74 -8.43
C ASP A 294 9.43 -18.86 -8.30
N ASP A 295 9.21 -18.35 -7.09
CA ASP A 295 8.10 -17.47 -6.64
C ASP A 295 8.10 -16.07 -7.32
N SER A 296 8.41 -16.00 -8.61
CA SER A 296 8.31 -14.77 -9.39
C SER A 296 6.88 -14.60 -9.92
N PHE A 297 6.07 -13.84 -9.18
CA PHE A 297 4.68 -13.57 -9.54
C PHE A 297 4.53 -12.34 -10.45
N PHE A 298 3.90 -12.49 -11.61
CA PHE A 298 3.55 -11.38 -12.48
C PHE A 298 2.22 -10.75 -12.04
N ALA A 299 2.31 -9.65 -11.29
CA ALA A 299 1.13 -8.95 -10.76
C ALA A 299 0.31 -8.18 -11.81
N LYS A 300 0.84 -7.98 -13.02
CA LYS A 300 0.17 -7.27 -14.11
C LYS A 300 0.38 -8.00 -15.43
N TYR A 301 -0.54 -7.76 -16.36
CA TYR A 301 -0.42 -8.21 -17.73
C TYR A 301 0.87 -7.71 -18.39
N LEU A 302 1.55 -8.62 -19.09
CA LEU A 302 2.73 -8.29 -19.91
C LEU A 302 2.26 -7.84 -21.30
N THR A 303 2.31 -6.55 -21.56
CA THR A 303 1.84 -5.91 -22.79
C THR A 303 2.93 -5.81 -23.87
N SER A 304 3.86 -6.77 -23.88
CA SER A 304 4.96 -6.76 -24.84
C SER A 304 4.52 -7.43 -26.14
N GLU A 305 4.61 -6.70 -27.25
CA GLU A 305 4.39 -7.21 -28.61
C GLU A 305 5.24 -8.47 -28.87
N LYS A 306 6.50 -8.43 -28.42
CA LYS A 306 7.47 -9.53 -28.61
C LYS A 306 7.03 -10.84 -27.98
N VAL A 307 6.25 -10.79 -26.90
CA VAL A 307 5.74 -11.99 -26.19
C VAL A 307 4.59 -12.63 -26.99
N SER A 308 3.84 -11.82 -27.75
CA SER A 308 2.75 -12.33 -28.60
C SER A 308 3.27 -12.98 -29.88
N TYR A 309 4.44 -12.57 -30.37
CA TYR A 309 5.07 -13.12 -31.57
C TYR A 309 5.97 -14.35 -31.33
N SER A 310 6.26 -14.71 -30.08
CA SER A 310 7.29 -15.73 -29.77
C SER A 310 6.80 -17.18 -29.87
N HIS A 311 5.53 -17.42 -30.20
CA HIS A 311 4.99 -18.78 -30.39
C HIS A 311 5.18 -19.29 -31.82
N LYS A 312 6.44 -19.31 -32.27
CA LYS A 312 6.94 -20.09 -33.43
C LYS A 312 8.47 -20.02 -33.47
N ILE A 313 9.11 -20.85 -32.63
CA ILE A 313 10.38 -21.51 -32.95
C ILE A 313 10.08 -23.00 -32.94
#